data_AF-A0A8E0V3L3-F1
#
_entry.id   AF-A0A8E0V3L3-F1
#
_cell.length_a   1.000
_cell.length_b   1.000
_cell.length_c   1.000
_cell.angle_alpha   90.00
_cell.angle_beta   90.00
_cell.angle_gamma   90.00
#
_symmetry.space_group_name_H-M   'P 1'
#
loop_
_entity.id
_entity.type
_entity.pdbx_description
1 polymer ?
#
loop_
_entity_poly.entity_id
_entity_poly.type
_entity_poly.pdbx_seq_one_letter_code
_entity_poly.pdbx_strand_id
1 'polypeptide(L)'
;MLCRSFNISQLAIPFVSALISFLAYTSQLFFYYFEEAPLRSQEFWRLNIFALCIWVCYYRACTVDPGRIPKDWMPSNLKQLEKDCAGGRQRWCRRCEAFKPPRAHHCKTCQRCIPKMDHHCPWTSNCISHFTYPHFMRFLFYAVVGMGYLETLLFERASIVWASRHLPSYLGPSLGQLAHLFILLVVNSLTWLALFILLLRSLWSLALNTTTIESWEIERHETLLRRARHFGGYLSGPGGVQVRVKKQEFPYDIGIWSNIKAGMGGSANVLSWFWPFAATPDRSTGLEFEVNGFEDPNLSWPPPDPDRIPLPAKQEDLSAAIAAADASYHRAVQARNNQRSNDASHSEGAHNIQRRKRFHDRFNENKAKERDSESENDSSDDGEAQDGEEGWKNSEGDRLRDFGVDEEVEFYDEEDIPLGTLMQRRRQQ
;
A
#
# COMPACT_ATOMS: atom_id res chain seq x y z
N MET A 1 26.71 19.08 5.53
CA MET A 1 26.23 17.68 5.57
C MET A 1 25.29 17.55 6.74
N LEU A 2 23.99 17.69 6.52
CA LEU A 2 22.99 17.65 7.58
C LEU A 2 22.82 16.20 8.05
N CYS A 3 22.98 15.97 9.36
CA CYS A 3 22.61 14.73 10.03
C CYS A 3 21.17 14.38 9.67
N ARG A 4 20.97 13.41 8.78
CA ARG A 4 19.67 12.72 8.69
C ARG A 4 19.47 12.00 10.01
N SER A 5 18.37 12.30 10.70
CA SER A 5 17.95 11.56 11.87
C SER A 5 17.87 10.07 11.53
N PHE A 6 18.51 9.24 12.34
CA PHE A 6 18.45 7.79 12.22
C PHE A 6 16.99 7.34 12.39
N ASN A 7 16.49 6.53 11.45
CA ASN A 7 15.18 5.90 11.55
C ASN A 7 15.39 4.39 11.63
N ILE A 8 14.71 3.72 12.56
CA ILE A 8 14.76 2.26 12.75
C ILE A 8 14.44 1.51 11.43
N SER A 9 13.60 2.08 10.56
CA SER A 9 13.32 1.51 9.24
C SER A 9 14.57 1.30 8.36
N GLN A 10 15.64 2.06 8.59
CA GLN A 10 16.92 1.91 7.88
C GLN A 10 17.67 0.63 8.27
N LEU A 11 17.34 -0.01 9.39
CA LEU A 11 17.92 -1.29 9.81
C LEU A 11 17.26 -2.50 9.15
N ALA A 12 16.14 -2.33 8.44
CA ALA A 12 15.40 -3.44 7.87
C ALA A 12 16.22 -4.25 6.85
N ILE A 13 16.89 -3.58 5.89
CA ILE A 13 17.75 -4.26 4.91
C ILE A 13 18.95 -4.96 5.57
N PRO A 14 19.74 -4.30 6.45
CA PRO A 14 20.79 -4.97 7.21
C PRO A 14 20.29 -6.19 7.99
N PHE A 15 19.14 -6.09 8.63
CA PHE A 15 18.54 -7.19 9.38
C PHE A 15 18.18 -8.38 8.48
N VAL A 16 17.46 -8.15 7.37
CA VAL A 16 17.11 -9.22 6.42
C VAL A 16 18.36 -9.82 5.80
N SER A 17 19.36 -9.00 5.46
CA SER A 17 20.64 -9.46 4.90
C SER A 17 21.42 -10.32 5.91
N ALA A 18 21.41 -9.94 7.19
CA ALA A 18 22.00 -10.73 8.26
C ALA A 18 21.25 -12.05 8.46
N LEU A 19 19.92 -12.04 8.40
CA LEU A 19 19.08 -13.23 8.50
C LEU A 19 19.34 -14.22 7.35
N ILE A 20 19.38 -13.73 6.10
CA ILE A 20 19.75 -14.54 4.93
C ILE A 20 21.14 -15.13 5.12
N SER A 21 22.12 -14.32 5.54
CA SER A 21 23.50 -14.76 5.75
C SER A 21 23.60 -15.83 6.85
N PHE A 22 22.91 -15.61 7.97
CA PHE A 22 22.85 -16.54 9.08
C PHE A 22 22.29 -17.89 8.61
N LEU A 23 21.07 -17.89 8.08
CA LEU A 23 20.41 -19.14 7.65
C LEU A 23 21.14 -19.84 6.51
N ALA A 24 21.70 -19.11 5.53
CA ALA A 24 22.37 -19.72 4.39
C ALA A 24 23.76 -20.25 4.72
N TYR A 25 24.58 -19.52 5.48
CA TYR A 25 26.00 -19.82 5.62
C TYR A 25 26.35 -20.49 6.95
N THR A 26 25.72 -20.11 8.06
CA THR A 26 26.02 -20.74 9.35
C THR A 26 25.43 -22.15 9.42
N SER A 27 24.31 -22.41 8.74
CA SER A 27 23.78 -23.77 8.57
C SER A 27 24.75 -24.67 7.82
N GLN A 28 25.35 -24.19 6.72
CA GLN A 28 26.36 -24.95 5.97
C GLN A 28 27.61 -25.21 6.80
N LEU A 29 28.07 -24.20 7.56
CA LEU A 29 29.19 -24.37 8.49
C LEU A 29 28.85 -25.42 9.57
N PHE A 30 27.64 -25.39 10.11
CA PHE A 30 27.15 -26.38 11.04
C PHE A 30 27.15 -27.79 10.42
N PHE A 31 26.60 -27.95 9.21
CA PHE A 31 26.58 -29.24 8.52
C PHE A 31 27.96 -29.79 8.18
N TYR A 32 28.95 -28.90 7.96
CA TYR A 32 30.33 -29.31 7.72
C TYR A 32 30.98 -29.93 8.96
N TYR A 33 30.71 -29.39 10.15
CA TYR A 33 31.23 -29.90 11.42
C TYR A 33 30.35 -30.94 12.10
N PHE A 34 29.21 -31.29 11.52
CA PHE A 34 28.30 -32.31 12.06
C PHE A 34 28.63 -33.68 11.45
N GLU A 35 29.53 -34.42 12.11
CA GLU A 35 30.13 -35.67 11.59
C GLU A 35 29.13 -36.78 11.29
N GLU A 36 28.02 -36.86 12.02
CA GLU A 36 27.02 -37.93 11.85
C GLU A 36 26.23 -37.80 10.54
N ALA A 37 26.15 -36.60 9.97
CA ALA A 37 25.44 -36.33 8.71
C ALA A 37 26.05 -35.13 7.96
N PRO A 38 27.24 -35.31 7.36
CA PRO A 38 27.93 -34.23 6.66
C PRO A 38 27.17 -33.79 5.41
N LEU A 39 27.41 -32.56 5.00
CA LEU A 39 26.77 -32.00 3.80
C LEU A 39 27.28 -32.68 2.53
N ARG A 40 26.39 -33.29 1.76
CA ARG A 40 26.74 -33.90 0.46
C ARG A 40 27.00 -32.81 -0.58
N SER A 41 27.89 -33.07 -1.55
CA SER A 41 28.23 -32.09 -2.59
C SER A 41 27.02 -31.56 -3.35
N GLN A 42 26.03 -32.41 -3.62
CA GLN A 42 24.79 -31.97 -4.28
C GLN A 42 23.94 -31.02 -3.42
N GLU A 43 23.88 -31.25 -2.11
CA GLU A 43 23.14 -30.42 -1.16
C GLU A 43 23.81 -29.05 -1.01
N PHE A 44 25.15 -29.04 -0.94
CA PHE A 44 25.94 -27.82 -0.94
C PHE A 44 25.65 -26.94 -2.17
N TRP A 45 25.69 -27.53 -3.38
CA TRP A 45 25.37 -26.78 -4.60
C TRP A 45 23.92 -26.27 -4.61
N ARG A 46 22.95 -27.08 -4.19
CA ARG A 46 21.54 -26.66 -4.11
C ARG A 46 21.34 -25.49 -3.15
N LEU A 47 21.90 -25.57 -1.93
CA LEU A 47 21.82 -24.48 -0.95
C LEU A 47 22.42 -23.19 -1.49
N ASN A 48 23.59 -23.26 -2.14
CA ASN A 48 24.24 -22.07 -2.70
C ASN A 48 23.52 -21.50 -3.92
N ILE A 49 22.90 -22.34 -4.76
CA ILE A 49 22.04 -21.87 -5.86
C ILE A 49 20.82 -21.14 -5.29
N PHE A 50 20.14 -21.70 -4.29
CA PHE A 50 19.01 -21.02 -3.64
C PHE A 50 19.45 -19.71 -2.98
N ALA A 51 20.56 -19.71 -2.25
CA ALA A 51 21.11 -18.49 -1.64
C ALA A 51 21.40 -17.42 -2.69
N LEU A 52 22.03 -17.79 -3.82
CA LEU A 52 22.28 -16.87 -4.93
C LEU A 52 20.98 -16.30 -5.50
N CYS A 53 19.98 -17.14 -5.77
CA CYS A 53 18.67 -16.69 -6.25
C CYS A 53 17.99 -15.73 -5.27
N ILE A 54 18.02 -16.04 -3.97
CA ILE A 54 17.46 -15.19 -2.90
C ILE A 54 18.18 -13.83 -2.90
N TRP A 55 19.52 -13.82 -2.89
CA TRP A 55 20.30 -12.58 -2.90
C TRP A 55 20.02 -11.71 -4.13
N VAL A 56 20.00 -12.31 -5.32
CA VAL A 56 19.73 -11.58 -6.57
C VAL A 56 18.31 -11.01 -6.55
N CYS A 57 17.30 -11.80 -6.19
CA CYS A 57 15.92 -11.33 -6.17
C CYS A 57 15.70 -10.26 -5.09
N TYR A 58 16.27 -10.45 -3.89
CA TYR A 58 16.17 -9.48 -2.80
C TYR A 58 16.85 -8.16 -3.15
N TYR A 59 18.08 -8.21 -3.70
CA TYR A 59 18.79 -7.03 -4.18
C TYR A 59 17.95 -6.24 -5.19
N ARG A 60 17.32 -6.93 -6.15
CA ARG A 60 16.47 -6.28 -7.16
C ARG A 60 15.19 -5.71 -6.56
N ALA A 61 14.56 -6.40 -5.62
CA ALA A 61 13.39 -5.89 -4.91
C ALA A 61 13.73 -4.60 -4.13
N CYS A 62 14.93 -4.50 -3.56
CA CYS A 62 15.39 -3.32 -2.82
C CYS A 62 15.83 -2.15 -3.72
N THR A 63 16.45 -2.44 -4.87
CA THR A 63 17.16 -1.41 -5.66
C THR A 63 16.47 -0.95 -6.94
N VAL A 64 15.55 -1.75 -7.49
CA VAL A 64 14.81 -1.35 -8.69
C VAL A 64 13.87 -0.20 -8.35
N ASP A 65 13.96 0.91 -9.10
CA ASP A 65 13.05 2.04 -8.90
C ASP A 65 11.59 1.59 -9.16
N PRO A 66 10.67 1.77 -8.19
CA PRO A 66 9.26 1.36 -8.27
C PRO A 66 8.41 2.19 -9.24
N GLY A 67 9.00 3.10 -10.00
CA GLY A 67 8.33 3.87 -11.04
C GLY A 67 7.97 5.29 -10.61
N ARG A 68 7.63 6.10 -11.61
CA ARG A 68 7.16 7.48 -11.47
C ARG A 68 6.06 7.72 -12.48
N ILE A 69 5.11 8.57 -12.10
CA ILE A 69 4.11 9.08 -13.03
C ILE A 69 4.72 10.27 -13.81
N PRO A 70 4.65 10.29 -15.15
CA PRO A 70 5.02 11.47 -15.93
C PRO A 70 4.16 12.69 -15.56
N LYS A 71 4.76 13.88 -15.42
CA LYS A 71 4.01 15.10 -15.02
C LYS A 71 3.00 15.57 -16.05
N ASP A 72 3.27 15.26 -17.30
CA ASP A 72 2.47 15.53 -18.49
C ASP A 72 1.44 14.43 -18.77
N TRP A 73 1.41 13.36 -17.97
CA TRP A 73 0.38 12.34 -18.11
C TRP A 73 -1.01 12.95 -17.90
N MET A 74 -1.91 12.60 -18.82
CA MET A 74 -3.31 13.00 -18.78
C MET A 74 -4.18 11.78 -19.06
N PRO A 75 -5.36 11.69 -18.44
CA PRO A 75 -6.28 10.61 -18.73
C PRO A 75 -6.73 10.69 -20.21
N SER A 76 -6.71 9.54 -20.86
CA SER A 76 -6.98 9.37 -22.29
C SER A 76 -8.42 9.78 -22.67
N ASN A 77 -9.36 9.67 -21.72
CA ASN A 77 -10.76 10.04 -21.90
C ASN A 77 -11.12 11.35 -21.19
N LEU A 78 -10.91 12.48 -21.86
CA LEU A 78 -11.21 13.81 -21.31
C LEU A 78 -12.69 14.01 -20.96
N LYS A 79 -13.62 13.38 -21.69
CA LYS A 79 -15.06 13.48 -21.40
C LYS A 79 -15.44 12.77 -20.10
N GLN A 80 -14.79 11.64 -19.82
CA GLN A 80 -14.95 10.94 -18.55
C GLN A 80 -14.33 11.74 -17.41
N LEU A 81 -13.14 12.31 -17.63
CA LEU A 81 -12.53 13.23 -16.69
C LEU A 81 -13.46 14.41 -16.35
N GLU A 82 -14.07 15.06 -17.34
CA GLU A 82 -15.01 16.17 -17.11
C GLU A 82 -16.21 15.75 -16.26
N LYS A 83 -16.78 14.56 -16.52
CA LYS A 83 -17.87 14.01 -15.71
C LYS A 83 -17.42 13.64 -14.30
N ASP A 84 -16.21 13.10 -14.17
CA ASP A 84 -15.60 12.75 -12.90
C ASP A 84 -15.38 14.02 -12.08
N CYS A 85 -14.73 15.03 -12.64
CA CYS A 85 -14.56 16.37 -12.07
C CYS A 85 -15.91 17.01 -11.68
N ALA A 86 -16.92 16.97 -12.55
CA ALA A 86 -18.25 17.52 -12.26
C ALA A 86 -18.97 16.77 -11.12
N GLY A 87 -18.57 15.52 -10.84
CA GLY A 87 -19.04 14.75 -9.70
C GLY A 87 -18.11 14.76 -8.50
N GLY A 88 -17.05 15.59 -8.48
CA GLY A 88 -16.05 15.64 -7.40
C GLY A 88 -15.06 14.47 -7.38
N ARG A 89 -14.92 13.71 -8.48
CA ARG A 89 -14.22 12.41 -8.57
C ARG A 89 -12.85 12.49 -9.23
N GLN A 90 -12.11 13.56 -9.00
CA GLN A 90 -10.86 13.76 -9.73
C GLN A 90 -9.68 13.04 -9.07
N ARG A 91 -9.00 12.12 -9.75
CA ARG A 91 -7.77 11.52 -9.20
C ARG A 91 -6.57 12.45 -9.43
N TRP A 92 -6.47 13.51 -8.62
CA TRP A 92 -5.35 14.45 -8.61
C TRP A 92 -4.48 14.26 -7.36
N CYS A 93 -3.18 14.46 -7.48
CA CYS A 93 -2.27 14.49 -6.34
C CYS A 93 -1.73 15.91 -6.17
N ARG A 94 -2.11 16.63 -5.10
CA ARG A 94 -1.59 17.98 -4.84
C ARG A 94 -0.10 17.98 -4.49
N ARG A 95 0.41 16.99 -3.74
CA ARG A 95 1.85 16.87 -3.44
C ARG A 95 2.72 16.73 -4.68
N CYS A 96 2.24 16.00 -5.69
CA CYS A 96 2.97 15.79 -6.95
C CYS A 96 2.59 16.77 -8.05
N GLU A 97 1.52 17.54 -7.85
CA GLU A 97 0.91 18.44 -8.84
C GLU A 97 0.67 17.74 -10.20
N ALA A 98 0.14 16.51 -10.15
CA ALA A 98 -0.08 15.68 -11.33
C ALA A 98 -1.33 14.82 -11.18
N PHE A 99 -1.88 14.41 -12.33
CA PHE A 99 -2.96 13.43 -12.38
C PHE A 99 -2.45 12.06 -11.96
N LYS A 100 -3.24 11.34 -11.15
CA LYS A 100 -2.97 9.96 -10.75
C LYS A 100 -3.60 9.02 -11.79
N PRO A 101 -2.82 8.15 -12.45
CA PRO A 101 -3.37 7.08 -13.26
C PRO A 101 -4.21 6.10 -12.43
N PRO A 102 -5.02 5.25 -13.09
CA PRO A 102 -5.70 4.16 -12.40
C PRO A 102 -4.71 3.32 -11.58
N ARG A 103 -5.11 2.87 -10.38
CA ARG A 103 -4.30 2.04 -9.47
C ARG A 103 -3.02 2.71 -8.91
N ALA A 104 -2.76 3.97 -9.25
CA ALA A 104 -1.63 4.72 -8.69
C ALA A 104 -2.03 5.38 -7.36
N HIS A 105 -1.10 5.39 -6.40
CA HIS A 105 -1.28 6.04 -5.09
C HIS A 105 -0.02 6.81 -4.70
N HIS A 106 -0.18 7.87 -3.90
CA HIS A 106 0.95 8.63 -3.35
C HIS A 106 1.53 7.87 -2.15
N CYS A 107 2.81 7.51 -2.20
CA CYS A 107 3.46 6.88 -1.06
C CYS A 107 4.14 7.93 -0.17
N LYS A 108 3.78 7.95 1.12
CA LYS A 108 4.36 8.86 2.11
C LYS A 108 5.86 8.65 2.31
N THR A 109 6.36 7.42 2.22
CA THR A 109 7.80 7.17 2.40
C THR A 109 8.59 7.44 1.12
N CYS A 110 8.05 7.04 -0.04
CA CYS A 110 8.68 7.26 -1.35
C CYS A 110 8.52 8.73 -1.82
N GLN A 111 7.62 9.52 -1.22
CA GLN A 111 7.34 10.95 -1.49
C GLN A 111 7.02 11.24 -2.97
N ARG A 112 6.27 10.32 -3.60
CA ARG A 112 5.84 10.40 -4.99
C ARG A 112 4.69 9.44 -5.26
N CYS A 113 3.94 9.69 -6.34
CA CYS A 113 2.97 8.72 -6.86
C CYS A 113 3.66 7.50 -7.48
N ILE A 114 3.22 6.32 -7.07
CA ILE A 114 3.73 5.02 -7.49
C ILE A 114 2.68 4.34 -8.38
N PRO A 115 3.03 3.91 -9.62
CA PRO A 115 2.10 3.23 -10.53
C PRO A 115 1.78 1.81 -10.04
N LYS A 116 0.49 1.44 -10.05
CA LYS A 116 -0.03 0.18 -9.47
C LYS A 116 0.65 -0.11 -8.13
N MET A 117 0.51 0.81 -7.19
CA MET A 117 1.11 0.68 -5.87
C MET A 117 0.43 -0.48 -5.15
N ASP A 118 1.23 -1.40 -4.61
CA ASP A 118 0.75 -2.46 -3.74
C ASP A 118 0.88 -2.01 -2.29
N HIS A 119 2.12 -1.89 -1.81
CA HIS A 119 2.42 -1.32 -0.50
C HIS A 119 3.86 -0.80 -0.45
N HIS A 120 4.19 0.03 0.55
CA HIS A 120 5.57 0.31 0.91
C HIS A 120 6.08 -0.78 1.86
N CYS A 121 7.08 -1.55 1.42
CA CYS A 121 7.60 -2.67 2.21
C CYS A 121 8.83 -2.23 3.03
N PRO A 122 8.76 -2.18 4.38
CA PRO A 122 9.91 -1.81 5.19
C PRO A 122 11.11 -2.74 4.99
N TRP A 123 10.85 -4.04 4.82
CA TRP A 123 11.85 -5.09 4.66
C TRP A 123 12.68 -5.01 3.38
N THR A 124 12.17 -4.33 2.35
CA THR A 124 12.94 -4.00 1.13
C THR A 124 13.34 -2.52 1.09
N SER A 125 12.88 -1.73 2.08
CA SER A 125 12.93 -0.26 2.09
C SER A 125 12.53 0.37 0.75
N ASN A 126 11.58 -0.26 0.07
CA ASN A 126 11.16 0.10 -1.28
C ASN A 126 9.64 -0.10 -1.44
N CYS A 127 9.06 0.63 -2.39
CA CYS A 127 7.67 0.46 -2.76
C CYS A 127 7.51 -0.80 -3.64
N ILE A 128 6.55 -1.67 -3.30
CA ILE A 128 6.11 -2.77 -4.16
C ILE A 128 5.08 -2.20 -5.14
N SER A 129 5.35 -2.34 -6.44
CA SER A 129 4.60 -1.67 -7.51
C SER A 129 4.61 -2.50 -8.79
N HIS A 130 3.99 -1.99 -9.87
CA HIS A 130 4.07 -2.61 -11.20
C HIS A 130 5.48 -3.09 -11.59
N PHE A 131 6.51 -2.31 -11.26
CA PHE A 131 7.90 -2.56 -11.68
C PHE A 131 8.68 -3.50 -10.74
N THR A 132 8.34 -3.50 -9.46
CA THR A 132 9.08 -4.25 -8.42
C THR A 132 8.36 -5.52 -7.99
N TYR A 133 7.04 -5.62 -8.21
CA TYR A 133 6.21 -6.77 -7.84
C TYR A 133 6.73 -8.10 -8.42
N PRO A 134 7.13 -8.22 -9.70
CA PRO A 134 7.70 -9.47 -10.21
C PRO A 134 8.99 -9.90 -9.48
N HIS A 135 9.81 -8.95 -9.02
CA HIS A 135 11.05 -9.23 -8.28
C HIS A 135 10.73 -9.66 -6.84
N PHE A 136 9.75 -9.02 -6.22
CA PHE A 136 9.24 -9.40 -4.91
C PHE A 136 8.66 -10.82 -4.90
N MET A 137 7.86 -11.18 -5.91
CA MET A 137 7.32 -12.54 -6.06
C MET A 137 8.41 -13.61 -6.21
N ARG A 138 9.44 -13.34 -7.01
CA ARG A 138 10.60 -14.25 -7.15
C ARG A 138 11.37 -14.40 -5.85
N PHE A 139 11.58 -13.29 -5.13
CA PHE A 139 12.21 -13.30 -3.82
C PHE A 139 11.44 -14.19 -2.84
N LEU A 140 10.13 -14.00 -2.70
CA LEU A 140 9.30 -14.84 -1.82
C LEU A 140 9.34 -16.32 -2.23
N PHE A 141 9.22 -16.61 -3.53
CA PHE A 141 9.27 -17.97 -4.05
C PHE A 141 10.58 -18.66 -3.68
N TYR A 142 11.72 -18.04 -3.99
CA TYR A 142 13.03 -18.65 -3.70
C TYR A 142 13.33 -18.70 -2.20
N ALA A 143 12.88 -17.73 -1.42
CA ALA A 143 13.00 -17.77 0.03
C ALA A 143 12.24 -18.96 0.62
N VAL A 144 10.96 -19.13 0.25
CA VAL A 144 10.12 -20.24 0.73
C VAL A 144 10.67 -21.60 0.29
N VAL A 145 11.02 -21.76 -0.98
CA VAL A 145 11.53 -23.04 -1.49
C VAL A 145 12.92 -23.36 -0.92
N GLY A 146 13.82 -22.38 -0.88
CA GLY A 146 15.18 -22.55 -0.37
C GLY A 146 15.20 -22.82 1.14
N MET A 147 14.43 -22.07 1.93
CA MET A 147 14.30 -22.28 3.37
C MET A 147 13.53 -23.56 3.70
N GLY A 148 12.55 -23.95 2.89
CA GLY A 148 11.87 -25.24 3.02
C GLY A 148 12.82 -26.41 2.75
N TYR A 149 13.71 -26.28 1.77
CA TYR A 149 14.77 -27.26 1.55
C TYR A 149 15.75 -27.30 2.74
N LEU A 150 16.19 -26.15 3.25
CA LEU A 150 17.01 -26.07 4.46
C LEU A 150 16.33 -26.73 5.66
N GLU A 151 15.03 -26.53 5.83
CA GLU A 151 14.23 -27.13 6.90
C GLU A 151 14.31 -28.67 6.87
N THR A 152 14.22 -29.28 5.68
CA THR A 152 14.38 -30.74 5.55
C THR A 152 15.74 -31.24 6.02
N LEU A 153 16.82 -30.48 5.73
CA LEU A 153 18.17 -30.83 6.15
C LEU A 153 18.34 -30.68 7.67
N LEU A 154 17.76 -29.62 8.25
CA LEU A 154 17.78 -29.39 9.70
C LEU A 154 17.01 -30.49 10.45
N PHE A 155 15.83 -30.88 9.95
CA PHE A 155 15.06 -31.98 10.55
C PHE A 155 15.76 -33.32 10.47
N GLU A 156 16.49 -33.61 9.39
CA GLU A 156 17.31 -34.82 9.31
C GLU A 156 18.31 -34.87 10.47
N ARG A 157 19.08 -33.79 10.70
CA ARG A 157 20.07 -33.75 11.79
C ARG A 157 19.40 -33.77 13.17
N ALA A 158 18.29 -33.05 13.33
CA ALA A 158 17.50 -33.09 14.57
C ALA A 158 16.99 -34.50 14.88
N SER A 159 16.59 -35.26 13.87
CA SER A 159 16.11 -36.64 14.04
C SER A 159 17.24 -37.58 14.50
N ILE A 160 18.46 -37.37 14.02
CA ILE A 160 19.65 -38.14 14.44
C ILE A 160 19.98 -37.82 15.91
N VAL A 161 20.06 -36.54 16.27
CA VAL A 161 20.28 -36.12 17.66
C VAL A 161 19.19 -36.69 18.59
N TRP A 162 17.94 -36.70 18.15
CA TRP A 162 16.82 -37.25 18.92
C TRP A 162 16.90 -38.77 19.06
N ALA A 163 17.33 -39.50 18.02
CA ALA A 163 17.55 -40.94 18.09
C ALA A 163 18.68 -41.30 19.05
N SER A 164 19.73 -40.47 19.08
CA SER A 164 20.91 -40.62 19.93
C SER A 164 20.74 -40.05 21.36
N ARG A 165 19.55 -39.60 21.76
CA ARG A 165 19.29 -38.90 23.04
C ARG A 165 19.67 -39.66 24.32
N HIS A 166 19.82 -40.98 24.25
CA HIS A 166 20.18 -41.83 25.39
C HIS A 166 21.68 -42.14 25.46
N LEU A 167 22.47 -41.70 24.48
CA LEU A 167 23.91 -41.85 24.51
C LEU A 167 24.54 -40.92 25.57
N PRO A 168 25.66 -41.33 26.17
CA PRO A 168 26.46 -40.45 27.01
C PRO A 168 26.84 -39.15 26.27
N SER A 169 26.79 -38.02 26.97
CA SER A 169 26.96 -36.68 26.38
C SER A 169 28.31 -36.45 25.67
N TYR A 170 29.35 -37.21 26.02
CA TYR A 170 30.67 -37.12 25.38
C TYR A 170 30.76 -37.83 24.02
N LEU A 171 29.75 -38.65 23.65
CA LEU A 171 29.66 -39.29 22.34
C LEU A 171 28.75 -38.52 21.36
N GLY A 172 28.02 -37.52 21.86
CA GLY A 172 27.11 -36.70 21.06
C GLY A 172 27.69 -35.34 20.65
N PRO A 173 26.91 -34.53 19.93
CA PRO A 173 27.31 -33.18 19.55
C PRO A 173 27.59 -32.31 20.78
N SER A 174 28.52 -31.36 20.62
CA SER A 174 28.83 -30.37 21.67
C SER A 174 27.61 -29.49 22.00
N LEU A 175 27.59 -28.92 23.21
CA LEU A 175 26.53 -27.99 23.62
C LEU A 175 26.36 -26.81 22.63
N GLY A 176 27.45 -26.31 22.07
CA GLY A 176 27.41 -25.25 21.06
C GLY A 176 26.74 -25.69 19.76
N GLN A 177 26.99 -26.92 19.30
CA GLN A 177 26.32 -27.50 18.13
C GLN A 177 24.83 -27.71 18.38
N LEU A 178 24.45 -28.22 19.56
CA LEU A 178 23.05 -28.39 19.95
C LEU A 178 22.31 -27.04 20.01
N ALA A 179 22.92 -26.03 20.64
CA ALA A 179 22.35 -24.69 20.73
C ALA A 179 22.21 -24.05 19.34
N HIS A 180 23.21 -24.19 18.47
CA HIS A 180 23.16 -23.64 17.11
C HIS A 180 22.09 -24.34 16.26
N LEU A 181 21.98 -25.67 16.33
CA LEU A 181 20.92 -26.44 15.65
C LEU A 181 19.53 -25.99 16.13
N PHE A 182 19.34 -25.81 17.44
CA PHE A 182 18.08 -25.33 17.99
C PHE A 182 17.72 -23.93 17.49
N ILE A 183 18.68 -22.99 17.50
CA ILE A 183 18.47 -21.63 16.99
C ILE A 183 18.15 -21.67 15.49
N LEU A 184 18.89 -22.45 14.70
CA LEU A 184 18.63 -22.60 13.26
C LEU A 184 17.22 -23.15 13.00
N LEU A 185 16.79 -24.19 13.71
CA LEU A 185 15.43 -24.72 13.61
C LEU A 185 14.40 -23.64 13.94
N VAL A 186 14.46 -23.04 15.12
CA VAL A 186 13.44 -22.06 15.55
C VAL A 186 13.37 -20.87 14.60
N VAL A 187 14.53 -20.29 14.24
CA VAL A 187 14.58 -19.13 13.35
C VAL A 187 14.13 -19.50 11.93
N ASN A 188 14.55 -20.64 11.39
CA ASN A 188 14.15 -21.08 10.06
C ASN A 188 12.66 -21.42 10.01
N SER A 189 12.13 -22.22 10.93
CA SER A 189 10.72 -22.63 10.94
C SER A 189 9.77 -21.43 11.07
N LEU A 190 10.04 -20.49 11.99
CA LEU A 190 9.20 -19.30 12.18
C LEU A 190 9.25 -18.36 10.98
N THR A 191 10.44 -18.11 10.45
CA THR A 191 10.60 -17.25 9.27
C THR A 191 9.97 -17.90 8.04
N TRP A 192 10.16 -19.20 7.85
CA TRP A 192 9.59 -19.95 6.74
C TRP A 192 8.07 -19.93 6.78
N LEU A 193 7.47 -20.16 7.95
CA LEU A 193 6.01 -20.09 8.12
C LEU A 193 5.47 -18.69 7.76
N ALA A 194 6.10 -17.63 8.26
CA ALA A 194 5.69 -16.26 7.96
C ALA A 194 5.79 -15.95 6.45
N LEU A 195 6.91 -16.32 5.82
CA LEU A 195 7.10 -16.10 4.37
C LEU A 195 6.20 -16.99 3.52
N PHE A 196 5.87 -18.21 3.98
CA PHE A 196 4.96 -19.11 3.29
C PHE A 196 3.54 -18.54 3.27
N ILE A 197 3.04 -18.04 4.42
CA ILE A 197 1.74 -17.37 4.50
C ILE A 197 1.73 -16.13 3.58
N LEU A 198 2.79 -15.33 3.63
CA LEU A 198 2.93 -14.15 2.76
C LEU A 198 2.91 -14.54 1.28
N LEU A 199 3.63 -15.60 0.88
CA LEU A 199 3.62 -16.11 -0.49
C LEU A 199 2.22 -16.56 -0.92
N LEU A 200 1.47 -17.27 -0.08
CA LEU A 200 0.10 -17.68 -0.39
C LEU A 200 -0.81 -16.48 -0.59
N ARG A 201 -0.74 -15.47 0.28
CA ARG A 201 -1.50 -14.22 0.13
C ARG A 201 -1.12 -13.51 -1.17
N SER A 202 0.18 -13.40 -1.48
CA SER A 202 0.63 -12.75 -2.71
C SER A 202 0.24 -13.54 -3.97
N LEU A 203 0.23 -14.88 -3.94
CA LEU A 203 -0.26 -15.71 -5.03
C LEU A 203 -1.76 -15.53 -5.25
N TRP A 204 -2.55 -15.40 -4.18
CA TRP A 204 -3.97 -15.10 -4.25
C TRP A 204 -4.22 -13.73 -4.90
N SER A 205 -3.53 -12.69 -4.42
CA SER A 205 -3.56 -11.35 -5.01
C SER A 205 -3.15 -11.35 -6.48
N LEU A 206 -2.12 -12.12 -6.84
CA LEU A 206 -1.67 -12.27 -8.23
C LEU A 206 -2.72 -12.97 -9.10
N ALA A 207 -3.39 -14.00 -8.59
CA ALA A 207 -4.42 -14.75 -9.31
C ALA A 207 -5.68 -13.91 -9.58
N LEU A 208 -6.02 -12.97 -8.68
CA LEU A 208 -7.15 -12.06 -8.81
C LEU A 208 -6.78 -10.68 -9.40
N ASN A 209 -5.50 -10.44 -9.69
CA ASN A 209 -4.95 -9.16 -10.13
C ASN A 209 -5.30 -7.99 -9.19
N THR A 210 -5.36 -8.26 -7.89
CA THR A 210 -5.63 -7.27 -6.84
C THR A 210 -4.34 -6.89 -6.13
N THR A 211 -4.20 -5.60 -5.83
CA THR A 211 -3.19 -5.11 -4.87
C THR A 211 -3.70 -5.22 -3.44
N THR A 212 -2.83 -5.05 -2.45
CA THR A 212 -3.23 -4.94 -1.04
C THR A 212 -4.13 -3.74 -0.78
N ILE A 213 -3.88 -2.61 -1.45
CA ILE A 213 -4.73 -1.41 -1.36
C ILE A 213 -6.11 -1.69 -1.99
N GLU A 214 -6.16 -2.31 -3.18
CA GLU A 214 -7.43 -2.64 -3.83
C GLU A 214 -8.24 -3.66 -3.04
N SER A 215 -7.58 -4.63 -2.39
CA SER A 215 -8.26 -5.59 -1.52
C SER A 215 -8.93 -4.89 -0.34
N TRP A 216 -8.25 -3.90 0.25
CA TRP A 216 -8.82 -3.03 1.28
C TRP A 216 -10.00 -2.19 0.73
N GLU A 217 -9.89 -1.66 -0.50
CA GLU A 217 -10.98 -0.91 -1.16
C GLU A 217 -12.22 -1.78 -1.42
N ILE A 218 -12.02 -3.03 -1.84
CA ILE A 218 -13.08 -4.01 -2.05
C ILE A 218 -13.81 -4.29 -0.73
N GLU A 219 -13.07 -4.61 0.34
CA GLU A 219 -13.65 -4.90 1.66
C GLU A 219 -14.39 -3.68 2.25
N ARG A 220 -13.87 -2.47 2.01
CA ARG A 220 -14.54 -1.23 2.36
C ARG A 220 -15.88 -1.10 1.63
N HIS A 221 -15.90 -1.34 0.32
CA HIS A 221 -17.12 -1.27 -0.48
C HIS A 221 -18.15 -2.31 -0.03
N GLU A 222 -17.73 -3.53 0.26
CA GLU A 222 -18.61 -4.57 0.83
C GLU A 222 -19.22 -4.14 2.16
N THR A 223 -18.45 -3.45 2.99
CA THR A 223 -18.91 -2.89 4.27
C THR A 223 -19.90 -1.74 4.06
N LEU A 224 -19.67 -0.87 3.07
CA LEU A 224 -20.64 0.15 2.65
C LEU A 224 -21.93 -0.48 2.13
N LEU A 225 -21.85 -1.55 1.34
CA LEU A 225 -23.03 -2.28 0.85
C LEU A 225 -23.84 -2.94 1.96
N ARG A 226 -23.17 -3.51 2.96
CA ARG A 226 -23.84 -4.05 4.16
C ARG A 226 -24.58 -2.94 4.91
N ARG A 227 -23.93 -1.79 5.12
CA ARG A 227 -24.56 -0.62 5.75
C ARG A 227 -25.74 -0.10 4.91
N ALA A 228 -25.56 0.09 3.61
CA ALA A 228 -26.60 0.58 2.71
C ALA A 228 -27.82 -0.34 2.72
N ARG A 229 -27.64 -1.68 2.72
CA ARG A 229 -28.76 -2.63 2.81
C ARG A 229 -29.61 -2.45 4.07
N HIS A 230 -28.98 -2.09 5.20
CA HIS A 230 -29.71 -1.79 6.44
C HIS A 230 -30.58 -0.54 6.30
N PHE A 231 -30.12 0.47 5.57
CA PHE A 231 -30.83 1.74 5.32
C PHE A 231 -31.60 1.77 3.98
N GLY A 232 -32.08 0.62 3.50
CA GLY A 232 -32.93 0.56 2.29
C GLY A 232 -32.20 0.83 0.96
N GLY A 233 -30.87 0.68 0.93
CA GLY A 233 -30.02 0.81 -0.24
C GLY A 233 -29.33 2.17 -0.42
N TYR A 234 -29.48 3.09 0.54
CA TYR A 234 -28.91 4.43 0.50
C TYR A 234 -28.04 4.69 1.73
N LEU A 235 -27.00 5.51 1.55
CA LEU A 235 -26.22 6.07 2.64
C LEU A 235 -26.24 7.59 2.55
N SER A 236 -26.43 8.26 3.69
CA SER A 236 -26.44 9.71 3.74
C SER A 236 -25.00 10.25 3.79
N GLY A 237 -24.61 10.92 2.72
CA GLY A 237 -23.37 11.70 2.63
C GLY A 237 -23.48 13.03 3.37
N PRO A 238 -22.40 13.84 3.35
CA PRO A 238 -22.41 15.17 3.93
C PRO A 238 -23.48 16.06 3.29
N GLY A 239 -24.12 16.92 4.09
CA GLY A 239 -25.21 17.80 3.61
C GLY A 239 -26.56 17.11 3.41
N GLY A 240 -26.71 15.85 3.85
CA GLY A 240 -27.97 15.10 3.71
C GLY A 240 -28.18 14.46 2.34
N VAL A 241 -27.17 14.51 1.46
CA VAL A 241 -27.22 13.90 0.13
C VAL A 241 -27.35 12.38 0.27
N GLN A 242 -28.41 11.81 -0.29
CA GLN A 242 -28.59 10.35 -0.29
C GLN A 242 -27.84 9.74 -1.46
N VAL A 243 -26.85 8.91 -1.16
CA VAL A 243 -26.03 8.20 -2.14
C VAL A 243 -26.49 6.77 -2.21
N ARG A 244 -26.94 6.34 -3.40
CA ARG A 244 -27.28 4.94 -3.62
C ARG A 244 -26.01 4.12 -3.80
N VAL A 245 -25.73 3.22 -2.86
CA VAL A 245 -24.58 2.31 -2.97
C VAL A 245 -25.01 1.05 -3.69
N LYS A 246 -24.44 0.80 -4.87
CA LYS A 246 -24.66 -0.43 -5.65
C LYS A 246 -23.41 -1.30 -5.62
N LYS A 247 -23.61 -2.62 -5.66
CA LYS A 247 -22.49 -3.55 -5.84
C LYS A 247 -21.85 -3.24 -7.19
N GLN A 248 -20.52 -3.16 -7.19
CA GLN A 248 -19.71 -2.98 -8.39
C GLN A 248 -18.69 -4.11 -8.40
N GLU A 249 -18.55 -4.80 -9.53
CA GLU A 249 -17.53 -5.84 -9.68
C GLU A 249 -16.14 -5.21 -9.85
N PHE A 250 -15.11 -5.92 -9.37
CA PHE A 250 -13.73 -5.45 -9.48
C PHE A 250 -13.29 -5.45 -10.97
N PRO A 251 -12.83 -4.32 -11.52
CA PRO A 251 -12.66 -4.18 -12.98
C PRO A 251 -11.41 -4.86 -13.53
N TYR A 252 -10.37 -5.10 -12.72
CA TYR A 252 -9.07 -5.56 -13.21
C TYR A 252 -8.89 -7.09 -13.15
N ASP A 253 -9.87 -7.84 -12.69
CA ASP A 253 -9.86 -9.30 -12.81
C ASP A 253 -10.27 -9.70 -14.23
N ILE A 254 -9.28 -10.02 -15.06
CA ILE A 254 -9.39 -10.36 -16.49
C ILE A 254 -9.14 -11.86 -16.75
N GLY A 255 -9.26 -12.69 -15.70
CA GLY A 255 -9.04 -14.12 -15.73
C GLY A 255 -7.64 -14.54 -15.28
N ILE A 256 -7.56 -15.67 -14.56
CA ILE A 256 -6.38 -16.11 -13.78
C ILE A 256 -5.06 -16.03 -14.58
N TRP A 257 -5.02 -16.56 -15.81
CA TRP A 257 -3.80 -16.55 -16.61
C TRP A 257 -3.37 -15.13 -17.02
N SER A 258 -4.32 -14.33 -17.49
CA SER A 258 -4.09 -12.93 -17.87
C SER A 258 -3.70 -12.07 -16.67
N ASN A 259 -4.28 -12.35 -15.50
CA ASN A 259 -3.93 -11.73 -14.22
C ASN A 259 -2.48 -12.01 -13.84
N ILE A 260 -2.07 -13.29 -13.87
CA ILE A 260 -0.68 -13.68 -13.57
C ILE A 260 0.29 -13.03 -14.57
N LYS A 261 -0.02 -13.07 -15.87
CA LYS A 261 0.77 -12.40 -16.92
C LYS A 261 0.91 -10.91 -16.62
N ALA A 262 -0.19 -10.22 -16.30
CA ALA A 262 -0.18 -8.79 -16.00
C ALA A 262 0.64 -8.48 -14.74
N GLY A 263 0.51 -9.27 -13.68
CA GLY A 263 1.28 -9.10 -12.44
C GLY A 263 2.77 -9.44 -12.58
N MET A 264 3.14 -10.38 -13.45
CA MET A 264 4.52 -10.76 -13.73
C MET A 264 5.20 -9.91 -14.84
N GLY A 265 4.68 -8.71 -15.09
CA GLY A 265 5.31 -7.74 -16.00
C GLY A 265 4.94 -7.89 -17.47
N GLY A 266 3.81 -8.53 -17.78
CA GLY A 266 3.30 -8.72 -19.14
C GLY A 266 3.90 -9.90 -19.90
N SER A 267 4.92 -10.57 -19.34
CA SER A 267 5.54 -11.74 -19.96
C SER A 267 4.64 -12.96 -19.86
N ALA A 268 4.34 -13.61 -20.99
CA ALA A 268 3.65 -14.91 -21.02
C ALA A 268 4.62 -16.09 -20.81
N ASN A 269 5.94 -15.83 -20.73
CA ASN A 269 6.94 -16.87 -20.56
C ASN A 269 7.04 -17.30 -19.09
N VAL A 270 6.49 -18.47 -18.76
CA VAL A 270 6.50 -19.04 -17.40
C VAL A 270 7.92 -19.17 -16.85
N LEU A 271 8.91 -19.51 -17.67
CA LEU A 271 10.30 -19.61 -17.20
C LEU A 271 10.83 -18.26 -16.69
N SER A 272 10.42 -17.17 -17.34
CA SER A 272 10.80 -15.82 -16.91
C SER A 272 10.13 -15.40 -15.60
N TRP A 273 9.05 -16.06 -15.19
CA TRP A 273 8.40 -15.79 -13.90
C TRP A 273 9.28 -16.26 -12.75
N PHE A 274 10.02 -17.33 -12.94
CA PHE A 274 10.95 -17.86 -11.94
C PHE A 274 12.39 -17.40 -12.15
N TRP A 275 12.77 -16.91 -13.33
CA TRP A 275 14.16 -16.52 -13.62
C TRP A 275 14.63 -15.28 -12.81
N PRO A 276 15.64 -15.38 -11.93
CA PRO A 276 16.11 -14.27 -11.09
C PRO A 276 16.59 -13.04 -11.87
N PHE A 277 17.10 -13.25 -13.08
CA PHE A 277 17.62 -12.20 -13.96
C PHE A 277 16.63 -11.76 -15.04
N ALA A 278 15.34 -12.13 -14.92
CA ALA A 278 14.31 -11.69 -15.87
C ALA A 278 14.22 -10.15 -15.90
N ALA A 279 13.95 -9.57 -17.06
CA ALA A 279 13.90 -8.12 -17.21
C ALA A 279 12.86 -7.47 -16.26
N THR A 280 13.15 -6.24 -15.84
CA THR A 280 12.16 -5.38 -15.18
C THR A 280 11.10 -4.98 -16.22
N PRO A 281 9.81 -4.84 -15.85
CA PRO A 281 8.79 -4.35 -16.78
C PRO A 281 9.16 -3.01 -17.42
N ASP A 282 8.76 -2.81 -18.67
CA ASP A 282 9.12 -1.61 -19.44
C ASP A 282 8.51 -0.34 -18.82
N ARG A 283 9.31 0.72 -18.72
CA ARG A 283 8.94 1.99 -18.07
C ARG A 283 7.76 2.71 -18.72
N SER A 284 7.43 2.41 -19.98
CA SER A 284 6.24 2.95 -20.65
C SER A 284 4.94 2.29 -20.19
N THR A 285 5.01 1.21 -19.41
CA THR A 285 3.84 0.47 -18.92
C THR A 285 3.43 0.88 -17.50
N GLY A 286 2.29 0.38 -17.02
CA GLY A 286 1.84 0.60 -15.63
C GLY A 286 1.04 1.90 -15.43
N LEU A 287 0.63 2.56 -16.51
CA LEU A 287 -0.26 3.73 -16.48
C LEU A 287 -1.68 3.40 -16.96
N GLU A 288 -1.84 2.35 -17.76
CA GLU A 288 -3.12 1.85 -18.25
C GLU A 288 -3.20 0.34 -17.97
N PHE A 289 -4.41 -0.14 -17.69
CA PHE A 289 -4.66 -1.53 -17.35
C PHE A 289 -5.90 -2.02 -18.07
N GLU A 290 -5.85 -3.26 -18.54
CA GLU A 290 -6.99 -3.94 -19.13
C GLU A 290 -8.09 -4.15 -18.07
N VAL A 291 -9.34 -3.98 -18.50
CA VAL A 291 -10.54 -4.14 -17.66
C VAL A 291 -11.44 -5.23 -18.25
N ASN A 292 -12.17 -5.93 -17.40
CA ASN A 292 -13.01 -7.07 -17.81
C ASN A 292 -14.32 -6.69 -18.52
N GLY A 293 -14.73 -5.42 -18.45
CA GLY A 293 -15.94 -4.93 -19.12
C GLY A 293 -17.25 -5.41 -18.51
N PHE A 294 -17.27 -5.90 -17.26
CA PHE A 294 -18.51 -6.28 -16.58
C PHE A 294 -19.39 -5.08 -16.21
N GLU A 295 -18.76 -3.94 -15.95
CA GLU A 295 -19.41 -2.70 -15.52
C GLU A 295 -19.45 -1.67 -16.66
N ASP A 296 -20.39 -0.72 -16.58
CA ASP A 296 -20.47 0.40 -17.53
C ASP A 296 -19.14 1.20 -17.51
N PRO A 297 -18.52 1.47 -18.67
CA PRO A 297 -17.28 2.25 -18.75
C PRO A 297 -17.33 3.63 -18.08
N ASN A 298 -18.53 4.20 -17.87
CA ASN A 298 -18.73 5.48 -17.19
C ASN A 298 -18.64 5.37 -15.65
N LEU A 299 -18.63 4.16 -15.09
CA LEU A 299 -18.44 3.95 -13.66
C LEU A 299 -16.95 4.04 -13.31
N SER A 300 -16.64 4.82 -12.28
CA SER A 300 -15.29 4.94 -11.76
C SER A 300 -15.00 3.82 -10.76
N TRP A 301 -13.71 3.46 -10.66
CA TRP A 301 -13.18 2.63 -9.59
C TRP A 301 -12.02 3.40 -8.90
N PRO A 302 -11.93 3.41 -7.57
CA PRO A 302 -12.85 2.77 -6.60
C PRO A 302 -14.23 3.43 -6.54
N PRO A 303 -15.28 2.71 -6.07
CA PRO A 303 -16.61 3.27 -5.91
C PRO A 303 -16.59 4.46 -4.94
N PRO A 304 -17.42 5.50 -5.19
CA PRO A 304 -17.43 6.71 -4.38
C PRO A 304 -17.81 6.40 -2.94
N ASP A 305 -17.05 6.95 -2.00
CA ASP A 305 -17.35 6.83 -0.57
C ASP A 305 -18.38 7.89 -0.18
N PRO A 306 -19.59 7.53 0.27
CA PRO A 306 -20.56 8.50 0.75
C PRO A 306 -20.03 9.34 1.90
N ASP A 307 -19.12 8.80 2.72
CA ASP A 307 -18.52 9.56 3.82
C ASP A 307 -17.43 10.54 3.36
N ARG A 308 -16.96 10.45 2.10
CA ARG A 308 -15.92 11.33 1.50
C ARG A 308 -16.45 12.31 0.45
N ILE A 309 -17.77 12.34 0.17
CA ILE A 309 -18.32 13.31 -0.79
C ILE A 309 -18.24 14.71 -0.18
N PRO A 310 -17.71 15.73 -0.89
CA PRO A 310 -17.59 17.07 -0.36
C PRO A 310 -18.94 17.67 0.01
N LEU A 311 -18.94 18.46 1.09
CA LEU A 311 -20.07 19.35 1.39
C LEU A 311 -20.13 20.41 0.29
N PRO A 312 -21.28 20.61 -0.39
CA PRO A 312 -21.44 21.81 -1.20
C PRO A 312 -21.25 23.02 -0.27
N ALA A 313 -20.29 23.90 -0.62
CA ALA A 313 -20.06 25.14 0.12
C ALA A 313 -21.39 25.89 0.23
N LYS A 314 -21.76 26.33 1.45
CA LYS A 314 -22.93 27.20 1.60
C LYS A 314 -22.68 28.46 0.77
N GLN A 315 -23.73 28.96 0.13
CA GLN A 315 -23.64 30.11 -0.77
C GLN A 315 -23.11 31.37 -0.06
N GLU A 316 -23.33 31.47 1.25
CA GLU A 316 -22.76 32.49 2.15
C GLU A 316 -21.25 32.33 2.37
N ASP A 317 -20.76 31.09 2.52
CA ASP A 317 -19.33 30.80 2.69
C ASP A 317 -18.55 31.00 1.38
N LEU A 318 -19.16 30.69 0.23
CA LEU A 318 -18.57 30.92 -1.08
C LEU A 318 -18.42 32.41 -1.38
N SER A 319 -19.44 33.21 -1.05
CA SER A 319 -19.38 34.67 -1.22
C SER A 319 -18.40 35.32 -0.24
N ALA A 320 -18.30 34.82 1.00
CA ALA A 320 -17.29 35.25 1.97
C ALA A 320 -15.86 34.83 1.57
N ALA A 321 -15.67 33.62 1.04
CA ALA A 321 -14.39 33.12 0.55
C ALA A 321 -13.93 33.85 -0.72
N ILE A 322 -14.86 34.13 -1.65
CA ILE A 322 -14.58 34.97 -2.83
C ILE A 322 -14.24 36.39 -2.39
N ALA A 323 -14.97 36.98 -1.44
CA ALA A 323 -14.67 38.31 -0.90
C ALA A 323 -13.32 38.34 -0.16
N ALA A 324 -12.97 37.29 0.58
CA ALA A 324 -11.67 37.15 1.23
C ALA A 324 -10.53 36.94 0.22
N ALA A 325 -10.77 36.17 -0.84
CA ALA A 325 -9.84 35.98 -1.94
C ALA A 325 -9.60 37.29 -2.70
N ASP A 326 -10.64 38.06 -3.01
CA ASP A 326 -10.55 39.38 -3.64
C ASP A 326 -9.83 40.40 -2.73
N ALA A 327 -10.14 40.40 -1.43
CA ALA A 327 -9.45 41.24 -0.46
C ALA A 327 -7.96 40.87 -0.31
N SER A 328 -7.62 39.58 -0.42
CA SER A 328 -6.23 39.10 -0.42
C SER A 328 -5.51 39.42 -1.73
N TYR A 329 -6.19 39.35 -2.87
CA TYR A 329 -5.67 39.73 -4.19
C TYR A 329 -5.38 41.24 -4.26
N HIS A 330 -6.30 42.07 -3.77
CA HIS A 330 -6.09 43.52 -3.68
C HIS A 330 -4.96 43.87 -2.72
N ARG A 331 -4.84 43.22 -1.55
CA ARG A 331 -3.68 43.40 -0.65
C ARG A 331 -2.38 42.89 -1.26
N ALA A 332 -2.39 41.79 -2.02
CA ALA A 332 -1.21 41.23 -2.67
C ALA A 332 -0.74 42.09 -3.85
N VAL A 333 -1.65 42.71 -4.62
CA VAL A 333 -1.32 43.68 -5.68
C VAL A 333 -0.75 44.97 -5.09
N GLN A 334 -1.27 45.42 -3.95
CA GLN A 334 -0.77 46.60 -3.24
C GLN A 334 0.57 46.35 -2.54
N ALA A 335 0.80 45.14 -2.01
CA ALA A 335 2.08 44.68 -1.45
C ALA A 335 3.14 44.46 -2.55
N ARG A 336 2.74 43.94 -3.73
CA ARG A 336 3.64 43.75 -4.89
C ARG A 336 4.19 45.07 -5.45
N ASN A 337 3.47 46.18 -5.29
CA ASN A 337 4.00 47.51 -5.63
C ASN A 337 4.98 48.07 -4.58
N ASN A 338 4.97 47.56 -3.34
CA ASN A 338 5.84 48.02 -2.25
C ASN A 338 7.05 47.09 -1.97
N GLN A 339 7.08 45.87 -2.50
CA GLN A 339 8.16 44.90 -2.27
C GLN A 339 8.90 44.52 -3.56
N ARG A 340 9.70 45.47 -4.05
CA ARG A 340 10.94 45.19 -4.79
C ARG A 340 12.11 45.13 -3.80
N SER A 341 12.10 44.14 -2.92
CA SER A 341 13.29 43.60 -2.24
C SER A 341 12.85 42.54 -1.23
N ASN A 342 13.42 41.34 -1.40
CA ASN A 342 13.46 40.18 -0.49
C ASN A 342 12.37 39.11 -0.69
N ASP A 343 12.86 37.98 -1.24
CA ASP A 343 12.31 36.62 -1.33
C ASP A 343 11.78 36.12 0.04
N ALA A 344 10.58 35.52 0.15
CA ALA A 344 10.06 34.23 -0.32
C ALA A 344 9.97 33.21 0.83
N SER A 345 8.79 33.11 1.46
CA SER A 345 8.38 31.93 2.22
C SER A 345 6.89 31.97 2.59
N HIS A 346 6.23 30.82 2.39
CA HIS A 346 4.97 30.35 2.96
C HIS A 346 3.67 31.12 2.69
N SER A 347 2.77 30.46 1.97
CA SER A 347 1.32 30.71 2.05
C SER A 347 0.61 29.37 2.21
N GLU A 348 0.50 28.91 3.47
CA GLU A 348 -0.61 28.04 3.87
C GLU A 348 -1.83 28.94 4.08
N GLY A 349 -2.67 29.06 3.05
CA GLY A 349 -3.86 29.91 3.07
C GLY A 349 -5.12 29.09 3.28
N ALA A 350 -5.69 29.18 4.48
CA ALA A 350 -7.10 29.05 4.84
C ALA A 350 -7.99 28.11 3.98
N HIS A 351 -7.99 26.82 4.31
CA HIS A 351 -9.13 25.95 4.02
C HIS A 351 -9.88 25.68 5.33
N ASN A 352 -11.00 26.37 5.56
CA ASN A 352 -11.96 26.02 6.60
C ASN A 352 -12.74 24.78 6.14
N ILE A 353 -12.10 23.60 6.20
CA ILE A 353 -12.79 22.32 6.03
C ILE A 353 -13.41 21.97 7.38
N GLN A 354 -14.73 22.10 7.48
CA GLN A 354 -15.46 21.66 8.67
C GLN A 354 -15.55 20.13 8.65
N ARG A 355 -14.76 19.48 9.52
CA ARG A 355 -14.64 18.01 9.61
C ARG A 355 -15.93 17.36 10.12
N ARG A 356 -16.30 16.21 9.55
CA ARG A 356 -17.57 15.54 9.86
C ARG A 356 -17.41 14.65 11.09
N LYS A 357 -18.39 14.68 12.00
CA LYS A 357 -18.44 13.78 13.17
C LYS A 357 -18.51 12.30 12.76
N ARG A 358 -18.04 11.40 13.64
CA ARG A 358 -17.90 9.96 13.39
C ARG A 358 -19.25 9.33 13.07
N PHE A 359 -19.28 8.27 12.27
CA PHE A 359 -20.52 7.58 11.94
C PHE A 359 -21.25 7.06 13.19
N HIS A 360 -20.54 6.48 14.15
CA HIS A 360 -21.16 6.02 15.40
C HIS A 360 -21.75 7.17 16.21
N ASP A 361 -21.06 8.31 16.28
CA ASP A 361 -21.58 9.52 16.94
C ASP A 361 -22.85 10.00 16.25
N ARG A 362 -22.87 10.04 14.91
CA ARG A 362 -24.07 10.40 14.14
C ARG A 362 -25.19 9.38 14.26
N PHE A 363 -24.87 8.09 14.27
CA PHE A 363 -25.85 7.01 14.42
C PHE A 363 -26.48 7.05 15.80
N ASN A 364 -25.67 7.28 16.85
CA ASN A 364 -26.14 7.45 18.21
C ASN A 364 -26.93 8.75 18.36
N GLU A 365 -26.49 9.86 17.75
CA GLU A 365 -27.26 11.12 17.70
C GLU A 365 -28.60 10.93 16.97
N ASN A 366 -28.65 10.21 15.85
CA ASN A 366 -29.89 9.91 15.14
C ASN A 366 -30.79 8.97 15.94
N LYS A 367 -30.22 7.95 16.60
CA LYS A 367 -30.95 7.02 17.47
C LYS A 367 -31.43 7.70 18.75
N ALA A 368 -30.69 8.69 19.27
CA ALA A 368 -31.11 9.54 20.38
C ALA A 368 -32.24 10.47 19.93
N LYS A 369 -32.14 11.10 18.76
CA LYS A 369 -33.24 11.89 18.15
C LYS A 369 -34.49 11.07 17.84
N GLU A 370 -34.34 9.78 17.52
CA GLU A 370 -35.47 8.84 17.37
C GLU A 370 -36.05 8.38 18.72
N ARG A 371 -35.33 8.55 19.84
CA ARG A 371 -35.80 8.26 21.21
C ARG A 371 -36.33 9.50 21.93
N ASP A 372 -35.88 10.69 21.56
CA ASP A 372 -36.26 11.97 22.19
C ASP A 372 -37.63 12.49 21.71
N SER A 373 -38.52 11.62 21.24
CA SER A 373 -39.96 11.92 21.25
C SER A 373 -40.56 11.82 22.65
N GLU A 374 -39.82 11.36 23.67
CA GLU A 374 -40.23 11.42 25.08
C GLU A 374 -39.03 11.78 26.00
N SER A 375 -39.11 12.99 26.57
CA SER A 375 -38.37 13.56 27.72
C SER A 375 -36.99 14.22 27.50
N GLU A 376 -36.93 15.48 27.93
CA GLU A 376 -35.77 16.38 27.96
C GLU A 376 -34.84 16.15 29.16
N ASN A 377 -33.61 16.67 29.00
CA ASN A 377 -32.53 16.90 29.97
C ASN A 377 -31.70 15.70 30.43
N ASP A 378 -30.46 15.62 29.93
CA ASP A 378 -29.32 15.87 30.82
C ASP A 378 -28.09 16.37 30.05
N SER A 379 -27.45 17.40 30.60
CA SER A 379 -26.21 17.99 30.09
C SER A 379 -25.03 17.37 30.81
N SER A 380 -24.12 16.71 30.08
CA SER A 380 -22.76 16.47 30.55
C SER A 380 -21.75 16.84 29.47
N ASP A 381 -21.05 17.92 29.77
CA ASP A 381 -19.78 18.33 29.19
C ASP A 381 -18.71 17.41 29.79
N ASP A 382 -17.94 16.72 28.94
CA ASP A 382 -16.59 16.27 29.27
C ASP A 382 -15.78 16.16 27.98
N GLY A 383 -14.80 17.05 27.89
CA GLY A 383 -13.89 17.19 26.77
C GLY A 383 -12.88 16.05 26.70
N GLU A 384 -12.79 15.45 25.52
CA GLU A 384 -11.57 14.81 25.06
C GLU A 384 -11.13 15.44 23.73
N ALA A 385 -9.82 15.67 23.66
CA ALA A 385 -9.13 16.40 22.62
C ALA A 385 -9.46 15.88 21.20
N GLN A 386 -9.69 16.84 20.31
CA GLN A 386 -9.78 16.66 18.87
C GLN A 386 -8.54 15.95 18.33
N ASP A 387 -8.68 14.66 18.01
CA ASP A 387 -7.78 13.97 17.08
C ASP A 387 -8.56 13.58 15.83
N GLY A 388 -7.96 13.85 14.67
CA GLY A 388 -8.60 13.85 13.36
C GLY A 388 -9.19 12.51 12.96
N GLU A 389 -10.32 12.59 12.25
CA GLU A 389 -11.03 11.57 11.49
C GLU A 389 -10.38 10.16 11.46
N GLU A 390 -11.06 9.19 12.06
CA GLU A 390 -10.70 7.80 11.84
C GLU A 390 -11.05 7.39 10.40
N GLY A 391 -10.04 7.32 9.54
CA GLY A 391 -10.10 6.55 8.31
C GLY A 391 -10.59 5.13 8.63
N TRP A 392 -11.53 4.64 7.82
CA TRP A 392 -12.07 3.27 7.94
C TRP A 392 -10.93 2.26 8.12
N LYS A 393 -11.16 1.23 8.93
CA LYS A 393 -10.23 0.10 9.11
C LYS A 393 -10.85 -1.15 8.52
N ASN A 394 -10.04 -2.01 7.92
CA ASN A 394 -10.48 -3.33 7.52
C ASN A 394 -10.72 -4.25 8.73
N SER A 395 -11.18 -5.48 8.48
CA SER A 395 -11.39 -6.49 9.52
C SER A 395 -10.10 -6.87 10.26
N GLU A 396 -8.93 -6.66 9.66
CA GLU A 396 -7.61 -6.87 10.26
C GLU A 396 -7.16 -5.66 11.12
N GLY A 397 -7.89 -4.53 11.07
CA GLY A 397 -7.58 -3.29 11.81
C GLY A 397 -6.68 -2.29 11.06
N ASP A 398 -6.32 -2.58 9.82
CA ASP A 398 -5.41 -1.81 8.99
C ASP A 398 -6.10 -0.62 8.29
N ARG A 399 -5.35 0.45 8.10
CA ARG A 399 -5.69 1.64 7.31
C ARG A 399 -4.81 1.79 6.06
N LEU A 400 -5.14 2.73 5.17
CA LEU A 400 -4.37 3.00 3.96
C LEU A 400 -2.90 3.34 4.26
N ARG A 401 -2.66 4.10 5.33
CA ARG A 401 -1.31 4.48 5.77
C ARG A 401 -0.43 3.31 6.14
N ASP A 402 -1.01 2.19 6.57
CA ASP A 402 -0.26 0.99 6.97
C ASP A 402 0.33 0.29 5.74
N PHE A 403 -0.26 0.50 4.55
CA PHE A 403 0.33 0.14 3.25
C PHE A 403 1.28 1.22 2.68
N GLY A 404 1.55 2.28 3.45
CA GLY A 404 2.44 3.38 3.07
C GLY A 404 1.81 4.45 2.17
N VAL A 405 0.49 4.41 1.96
CA VAL A 405 -0.24 5.46 1.23
C VAL A 405 -0.32 6.71 2.10
N ASP A 406 -0.14 7.88 1.50
CA ASP A 406 -0.39 9.15 2.18
C ASP A 406 -1.90 9.43 2.21
N GLU A 407 -2.51 9.11 3.35
CA GLU A 407 -3.94 9.28 3.59
C GLU A 407 -4.42 10.71 3.33
N GLU A 408 -3.68 11.73 3.76
CA GLU A 408 -4.08 13.13 3.54
C GLU A 408 -4.23 13.44 2.04
N VAL A 409 -3.32 12.87 1.24
CA VAL A 409 -3.26 13.05 -0.22
C VAL A 409 -4.31 12.23 -0.96
N GLU A 410 -4.74 11.11 -0.38
CA GLU A 410 -5.80 10.28 -0.93
C GLU A 410 -7.20 10.76 -0.49
N PHE A 411 -7.32 11.40 0.66
CA PHE A 411 -8.61 11.82 1.23
C PHE A 411 -8.99 13.27 0.90
N TYR A 412 -8.04 14.21 0.88
CA TYR A 412 -8.36 15.65 0.81
C TYR A 412 -7.77 16.36 -0.42
N ASP A 413 -6.83 15.72 -1.12
CA ASP A 413 -6.12 16.32 -2.26
C ASP A 413 -6.64 15.89 -3.64
N GLU A 414 -7.60 14.96 -3.68
CA GLU A 414 -8.22 14.53 -4.94
C GLU A 414 -9.11 15.64 -5.54
N GLU A 415 -9.49 16.66 -4.77
CA GLU A 415 -10.73 17.38 -5.11
C GLU A 415 -10.56 18.82 -5.65
N ASP A 416 -9.34 19.39 -5.67
CA ASP A 416 -9.12 20.68 -6.35
C ASP A 416 -7.82 20.71 -7.16
N ILE A 417 -7.95 20.81 -8.50
CA ILE A 417 -6.84 21.32 -9.32
C ILE A 417 -6.68 22.80 -8.97
N PRO A 418 -5.48 23.27 -8.61
CA PRO A 418 -5.25 24.69 -8.45
C PRO A 418 -5.69 25.46 -9.70
N LEU A 419 -6.51 26.51 -9.53
CA LEU A 419 -7.02 27.33 -10.64
C LEU A 419 -5.89 27.82 -11.56
N GLY A 420 -4.71 28.10 -11.00
CA GLY A 420 -3.51 28.46 -11.78
C GLY A 420 -3.10 27.38 -12.79
N THR A 421 -3.17 26.10 -12.41
CA THR A 421 -2.86 24.96 -13.28
C THR A 421 -3.91 24.80 -14.38
N LEU A 422 -5.19 24.96 -14.05
CA LEU A 422 -6.28 24.97 -15.04
C LEU A 422 -6.13 26.12 -16.04
N MET A 423 -5.83 27.33 -15.57
CA MET A 423 -5.65 28.52 -16.41
C MET A 423 -4.38 28.44 -17.28
N GLN A 424 -3.29 27.88 -16.76
CA GLN A 424 -2.05 27.70 -17.51
C GLN A 424 -2.24 26.69 -18.64
N ARG A 425 -2.99 25.61 -18.41
CA ARG A 425 -3.29 24.59 -19.43
C ARG A 425 -4.30 25.09 -20.47
N ARG A 426 -5.29 25.90 -20.08
CA ARG A 426 -6.20 26.57 -21.02
C ARG A 426 -5.50 27.58 -21.94
N ARG A 427 -4.32 28.07 -21.57
CA ARG A 427 -3.48 28.96 -22.42
C ARG A 427 -2.56 28.20 -23.38
N GLN A 428 -2.39 26.89 -23.19
CA GLN A 428 -1.55 26.02 -24.03
C GLN A 428 -2.35 25.24 -25.08
N GLN A 429 -3.69 25.24 -24.95
CA GLN A 429 -4.65 24.89 -26.01
C GLN A 429 -5.03 26.16 -26.77
#